data_AF-A0A7X8FFB6-F1
#
_entry.id   AF-A0A7X8FFB6-F1
#
_cell.length_a   1.000
_cell.length_b   1.000
_cell.length_c   1.000
_cell.angle_alpha   90.00
_cell.angle_beta   90.00
_cell.angle_gamma   90.00
#
_symmetry.space_group_name_H-M   'P 1'
#
loop_
_entity.id
_entity.type
_entity.pdbx_description
1 polymer ?
#
loop_
_entity_poly.entity_id
_entity_poly.type
_entity_poly.pdbx_seq_one_letter_code
_entity_poly.pdbx_strand_id
1 'polypeptide(L)'
;MARLVEQSEELRKEFQKRIKGKVAAEKDAMKERLDEAVPSLIATVLKPVFGVAFDIGRGKDKLKGDIGEFNVSTKLRLAFSDEWVLMNDVIVEPEPEVFAQTDHILIGPSGLFIIETKAWQGSYTAQ
;
A
#
# COMPACT_ATOMS: atom_id res chain seq x y z
N MET A 1 26.83 0.05 0.17
CA MET A 1 25.41 -0.02 0.57
C MET A 1 24.58 -0.01 -0.69
N ALA A 2 23.41 -0.65 -0.71
CA ALA A 2 22.59 -0.73 -1.92
C ALA A 2 22.28 0.66 -2.49
N ARG A 3 22.31 0.77 -3.81
CA ARG A 3 21.94 1.99 -4.53
C ARG A 3 20.44 2.18 -4.46
N LEU A 4 20.01 3.37 -4.05
CA LEU A 4 18.60 3.73 -4.05
C LEU A 4 18.20 4.20 -5.45
N VAL A 5 17.07 3.67 -5.94
CA VAL A 5 16.41 4.13 -7.15
C VAL A 5 14.95 4.36 -6.82
N GLU A 6 14.44 5.52 -7.21
CA GLU A 6 13.05 5.91 -6.97
C GLU A 6 12.27 5.85 -8.28
N GLN A 7 11.00 5.45 -8.20
CA GLN A 7 10.08 5.58 -9.33
C GLN A 7 9.92 7.07 -9.65
N SER A 8 10.00 7.44 -10.93
CA SER A 8 9.84 8.83 -11.34
C SER A 8 8.52 9.42 -10.84
N GLU A 9 8.57 10.64 -10.36
CA GLU A 9 7.39 11.36 -9.84
C GLU A 9 6.27 11.47 -10.87
N GLU A 10 6.60 11.60 -12.15
CA GLU A 10 5.64 11.67 -13.26
C GLU A 10 4.84 10.36 -13.37
N LEU A 11 5.52 9.21 -13.48
CA LEU A 11 4.87 7.90 -13.53
C LEU A 11 4.08 7.60 -12.25
N ARG A 12 4.63 7.95 -11.08
CA ARG A 12 3.95 7.73 -9.81
C ARG A 12 2.64 8.51 -9.75
N LYS A 13 2.64 9.78 -10.18
CA LYS A 13 1.43 10.62 -10.25
C LYS A 13 0.43 10.10 -11.26
N GLU A 14 0.90 9.62 -12.41
CA GLU A 14 0.05 9.04 -13.44
C GLU A 14 -0.68 7.79 -12.93
N PHE A 15 0.05 6.84 -12.34
CA PHE A 15 -0.55 5.66 -11.73
C PHE A 15 -1.52 6.02 -10.59
N GLN A 16 -1.14 6.94 -9.70
CA GLN A 16 -2.04 7.40 -8.64
C GLN A 16 -3.33 8.03 -9.19
N LYS A 17 -3.24 8.78 -10.30
CA LYS A 17 -4.42 9.36 -10.95
C LYS A 17 -5.35 8.26 -11.48
N ARG A 18 -4.79 7.25 -12.16
CA ARG A 18 -5.56 6.10 -12.69
C ARG A 18 -6.20 5.28 -11.57
N ILE A 19 -5.43 4.95 -10.52
CA ILE A 19 -5.92 4.24 -9.33
C ILE A 19 -7.07 5.02 -8.67
N LYS A 20 -6.91 6.33 -8.45
CA LYS A 20 -7.98 7.18 -7.89
C LYS A 20 -9.23 7.19 -8.76
N GLY A 21 -9.07 7.26 -10.08
CA GLY A 21 -10.18 7.17 -11.03
C GLY A 21 -10.94 5.85 -10.91
N LYS A 22 -10.22 4.72 -10.89
CA LYS A 22 -10.81 3.38 -10.73
C LYS A 22 -11.58 3.24 -9.41
N VAL A 23 -10.96 3.65 -8.30
CA VAL A 23 -11.59 3.60 -6.97
C VAL A 23 -12.83 4.49 -6.89
N ALA A 24 -12.82 5.67 -7.54
CA ALA A 24 -13.98 6.54 -7.59
C ALA A 24 -15.14 5.89 -8.36
N ALA A 25 -14.87 5.33 -9.54
CA ALA A 25 -15.87 4.62 -10.34
C ALA A 25 -16.49 3.42 -9.59
N GLU A 26 -15.68 2.63 -8.90
CA GLU A 26 -16.16 1.51 -8.08
C GLU A 26 -17.03 1.98 -6.89
N LYS A 27 -16.65 3.09 -6.24
CA LYS A 27 -17.43 3.66 -5.14
C LYS A 27 -18.79 4.19 -5.61
N ASP A 28 -18.85 4.81 -6.77
CA ASP A 28 -20.10 5.35 -7.30
C ASP A 28 -21.05 4.21 -7.70
N ALA A 29 -20.54 3.16 -8.36
CA ALA A 29 -21.32 1.95 -8.64
C ALA A 29 -21.83 1.24 -7.37
N MET A 30 -21.06 1.30 -6.27
CA MET A 30 -21.48 0.73 -4.98
C MET A 30 -22.55 1.59 -4.29
N LYS A 31 -22.48 2.93 -4.38
CA LYS A 31 -23.49 3.83 -3.82
C LYS A 31 -24.85 3.63 -4.48
N GLU A 32 -24.89 3.51 -5.81
CA GLU A 32 -26.13 3.24 -6.55
C GLU A 32 -26.84 1.98 -6.02
N ARG A 33 -26.08 0.91 -5.77
CA ARG A 33 -26.60 -0.34 -5.19
C ARG A 33 -27.06 -0.19 -3.73
N LEU A 34 -26.42 0.68 -2.96
CA LEU A 34 -26.75 0.88 -1.55
C LEU A 34 -28.03 1.71 -1.38
N ASP A 35 -28.21 2.73 -2.21
CA ASP A 35 -29.39 3.59 -2.24
C ASP A 35 -30.65 2.82 -2.65
N GLU A 36 -30.49 1.74 -3.43
CA GLU A 36 -31.57 0.80 -3.77
C GLU A 36 -31.93 -0.16 -2.62
N ALA A 37 -30.98 -0.51 -1.75
CA ALA A 37 -31.12 -1.59 -0.78
C ALA A 37 -31.39 -1.15 0.68
N VAL A 38 -31.17 0.12 1.05
CA VAL A 38 -31.18 0.55 2.46
C VAL A 38 -32.04 1.81 2.71
N PRO A 39 -32.99 1.79 3.68
CA PRO A 39 -33.75 2.99 4.07
C PRO A 39 -32.85 4.11 4.63
N SER A 40 -33.03 5.34 4.12
CA SER A 40 -32.14 6.51 4.33
C SER A 40 -31.91 6.93 5.81
N LEU A 41 -32.83 6.59 6.71
CA LEU A 41 -32.81 7.02 8.11
C LEU A 41 -31.79 6.27 8.97
N ILE A 42 -31.63 4.95 8.77
CA ILE A 42 -30.71 4.11 9.57
C ILE A 42 -29.26 4.42 9.21
N ALA A 43 -29.01 4.68 7.93
CA ALA A 43 -27.68 4.98 7.41
C ALA A 43 -27.12 6.31 7.97
N THR A 44 -27.96 7.32 8.19
CA THR A 44 -27.51 8.67 8.57
C THR A 44 -26.99 8.75 10.02
N VAL A 45 -27.53 7.92 10.92
CA VAL A 45 -27.21 7.99 12.36
C VAL A 45 -25.99 7.15 12.74
N LEU A 46 -25.77 6.00 12.09
CA LEU A 46 -24.63 5.13 12.40
C LEU A 46 -23.31 5.60 11.77
N LYS A 47 -23.38 6.23 10.59
CA LYS A 47 -22.21 6.67 9.81
C LYS A 47 -21.21 7.56 10.56
N PRO A 48 -21.63 8.59 11.35
CA PRO A 48 -20.68 9.53 11.95
C PRO A 48 -19.88 8.90 13.10
N VAL A 49 -20.54 8.13 13.96
CA VAL A 49 -19.92 7.55 15.17
C VAL A 49 -19.01 6.38 14.83
N PHE A 50 -19.45 5.50 13.92
CA PHE A 50 -18.57 4.45 13.38
C PHE A 50 -17.42 5.03 12.56
N GLY A 51 -17.66 6.08 11.77
CA GLY A 51 -16.64 6.73 10.95
C GLY A 51 -15.46 7.24 11.78
N VAL A 52 -15.73 8.03 12.84
CA VAL A 52 -14.67 8.63 13.66
C VAL A 52 -13.80 7.58 14.39
N ALA A 53 -14.42 6.56 15.00
CA ALA A 53 -13.68 5.50 15.68
C ALA A 53 -12.85 4.65 14.70
N PHE A 54 -13.42 4.34 13.53
CA PHE A 54 -12.75 3.60 12.46
C PHE A 54 -11.58 4.37 11.87
N ASP A 55 -11.72 5.69 11.70
CA ASP A 55 -10.70 6.56 11.14
C ASP A 55 -9.50 6.73 12.09
N ILE A 56 -9.73 6.82 13.41
CA ILE A 56 -8.65 6.81 14.42
C ILE A 56 -7.89 5.48 14.39
N GLY A 57 -8.60 4.35 14.28
CA GLY A 57 -7.99 3.02 14.16
C GLY A 57 -7.10 2.89 12.91
N ARG A 58 -7.64 3.24 11.73
CA ARG A 58 -6.88 3.25 10.46
C ARG A 58 -5.63 4.13 10.54
N GLY A 59 -5.71 5.30 11.18
CA GLY A 59 -4.58 6.22 11.29
C GLY A 59 -3.40 5.61 12.06
N LYS A 60 -3.70 4.92 13.17
CA LYS A 60 -2.69 4.19 13.95
C LYS A 60 -2.10 3.02 13.19
N ASP A 61 -2.94 2.26 12.50
CA ASP A 61 -2.48 1.10 11.72
C ASP A 61 -1.59 1.52 10.55
N LYS A 62 -1.94 2.62 9.88
CA LYS A 62 -1.11 3.20 8.83
C LYS A 62 0.25 3.64 9.35
N LEU A 63 0.30 4.41 10.44
CA LEU A 63 1.56 4.85 11.03
C LEU A 63 2.45 3.67 11.43
N LYS A 64 1.86 2.60 11.99
CA LYS A 64 2.59 1.38 12.33
C LYS A 64 3.15 0.68 11.09
N GLY A 65 2.40 0.65 9.99
CA GLY A 65 2.84 0.17 8.68
C GLY A 65 4.03 0.96 8.15
N ASP A 66 3.87 2.29 8.03
CA ASP A 66 4.89 3.20 7.50
C ASP A 66 6.22 3.08 8.28
N ILE A 67 6.16 2.98 9.62
CA ILE A 67 7.35 2.77 10.46
C ILE A 67 7.99 1.40 10.20
N GLY A 68 7.19 0.36 10.00
CA GLY A 68 7.67 -0.98 9.66
C GLY A 68 8.46 -0.98 8.34
N GLU A 69 7.86 -0.43 7.29
CA GLU A 69 8.43 -0.32 5.95
C GLU A 69 9.72 0.52 5.94
N PHE A 70 9.74 1.65 6.67
CA PHE A 70 10.94 2.46 6.84
C PHE A 70 12.08 1.68 7.51
N ASN A 71 11.78 0.89 8.53
CA ASN A 71 12.78 0.08 9.22
C ASN A 71 13.34 -1.03 8.31
N VAL A 72 12.49 -1.68 7.51
CA VAL A 72 12.91 -2.73 6.57
C VAL A 72 13.76 -2.13 5.45
N SER A 73 13.34 -1.04 4.81
CA SER A 73 14.13 -0.36 3.76
C SER A 73 15.51 0.06 4.26
N THR A 74 15.60 0.59 5.48
CA THR A 74 16.88 0.96 6.11
C THR A 74 17.78 -0.26 6.28
N LYS A 75 17.25 -1.37 6.78
CA LYS A 75 18.01 -2.62 6.96
C LYS A 75 18.47 -3.20 5.62
N LEU A 76 17.61 -3.25 4.61
CA LEU A 76 17.95 -3.71 3.27
C LEU A 76 19.06 -2.85 2.66
N ARG A 77 18.95 -1.52 2.75
CA ARG A 77 19.96 -0.62 2.19
C ARG A 77 21.34 -0.85 2.82
N LEU A 78 21.39 -1.05 4.13
CA LEU A 78 22.62 -1.26 4.88
C LEU A 78 23.21 -2.67 4.71
N ALA A 79 22.37 -3.69 4.56
CA ALA A 79 22.79 -5.09 4.49
C ALA A 79 23.45 -5.49 3.15
N PHE A 80 23.15 -4.79 2.06
CA PHE A 80 23.62 -5.15 0.72
C PHE A 80 24.69 -4.17 0.18
N SER A 81 25.57 -4.68 -0.70
CA SER A 81 26.59 -3.88 -1.39
C SER A 81 25.96 -2.96 -2.45
N ASP A 82 26.76 -2.06 -3.02
CA ASP A 82 26.37 -1.16 -4.11
C ASP A 82 26.09 -1.85 -5.46
N GLU A 83 26.47 -3.13 -5.58
CA GLU A 83 26.03 -4.00 -6.68
C GLU A 83 24.52 -4.25 -6.67
N TRP A 84 23.86 -4.00 -5.54
CA TRP A 84 22.41 -4.11 -5.40
C TRP A 84 21.71 -2.77 -5.58
N VAL A 85 20.51 -2.82 -6.16
CA VAL A 85 19.57 -1.73 -6.29
C VAL A 85 18.38 -2.00 -5.37
N LEU A 86 17.99 -1.01 -4.58
CA LEU A 86 16.80 -1.01 -3.75
C LEU A 86 15.84 0.06 -4.28
N MET A 87 14.61 -0.34 -4.59
CA MET A 87 13.50 0.54 -4.93
C MET A 87 12.41 0.40 -3.88
N ASN A 88 11.92 1.51 -3.32
CA ASN A 88 10.85 1.50 -2.33
C ASN A 88 9.56 2.06 -2.92
N ASP A 89 8.42 1.63 -2.39
CA ASP A 89 7.08 2.13 -2.75
C ASP A 89 6.80 2.12 -4.25
N VAL A 90 7.11 0.99 -4.90
CA VAL A 90 6.98 0.86 -6.36
C VAL A 90 5.55 0.49 -6.70
N ILE A 91 4.92 1.29 -7.56
CA ILE A 91 3.63 0.94 -8.15
C ILE A 91 3.89 0.27 -9.51
N VAL A 92 3.34 -0.93 -9.68
CA VAL A 92 3.41 -1.71 -10.92
C VAL A 92 2.02 -1.96 -11.49
N GLU A 93 1.95 -2.09 -12.81
CA GLU A 93 0.76 -2.50 -13.55
C GLU A 93 1.04 -3.84 -14.24
N PRO A 94 0.91 -4.98 -13.54
CA PRO A 94 1.18 -6.30 -14.13
C PRO A 94 0.25 -6.66 -15.29
N GLU A 95 -0.99 -6.13 -15.26
CA GLU A 95 -1.99 -6.28 -16.31
C GLU A 95 -2.71 -4.94 -16.51
N PRO A 96 -3.26 -4.64 -17.71
CA PRO A 96 -3.99 -3.41 -17.95
C PRO A 96 -5.06 -3.12 -16.89
N GLU A 97 -5.00 -1.94 -16.28
CA GLU A 97 -5.89 -1.48 -15.21
C GLU A 97 -5.82 -2.30 -13.90
N VAL A 98 -4.83 -3.19 -13.74
CA VAL A 98 -4.52 -3.91 -12.51
C VAL A 98 -3.26 -3.32 -11.92
N PHE A 99 -3.39 -2.67 -10.76
CA PHE A 99 -2.28 -2.01 -10.08
C PHE A 99 -1.94 -2.73 -8.78
N ALA A 100 -0.64 -2.87 -8.50
CA ALA A 100 -0.14 -3.33 -7.22
C ALA A 100 0.95 -2.37 -6.72
N GLN A 101 0.94 -2.09 -5.42
CA GLN A 101 2.07 -1.44 -4.75
C GLN A 101 2.91 -2.54 -4.10
N THR A 102 4.23 -2.38 -4.20
CA THR A 102 5.21 -3.23 -3.53
C THR A 102 6.09 -2.36 -2.65
N ASP A 103 6.27 -2.77 -1.40
CA ASP A 103 7.02 -1.99 -0.42
C ASP A 103 8.49 -1.86 -0.81
N HIS A 104 9.14 -2.98 -1.17
CA HIS A 104 10.54 -2.99 -1.59
C HIS A 104 10.80 -3.96 -2.75
N ILE A 105 11.56 -3.51 -3.75
CA ILE A 105 12.14 -4.34 -4.80
C ILE A 105 13.65 -4.27 -4.67
N LEU A 106 14.30 -5.42 -4.56
CA LEU A 106 15.74 -5.57 -4.47
C LEU A 106 16.27 -6.31 -5.70
N ILE A 107 17.21 -5.72 -6.42
CA ILE A 107 17.78 -6.27 -7.66
C ILE A 107 19.29 -6.35 -7.52
N GLY A 108 19.90 -7.51 -7.78
CA GLY A 108 21.34 -7.69 -7.70
C GLY A 108 21.83 -8.95 -8.43
N PRO A 109 23.08 -9.37 -8.20
CA PRO A 109 23.71 -10.48 -8.93
C PRO A 109 22.92 -11.80 -8.87
N SER A 110 22.22 -12.06 -7.77
CA SER A 110 21.44 -13.28 -7.56
C SER A 110 20.01 -13.20 -8.10
N GLY A 111 19.60 -12.06 -8.68
CA GLY A 111 18.27 -11.87 -9.27
C GLY A 111 17.45 -10.73 -8.63
N LEU A 112 16.13 -10.87 -8.72
CA LEU A 112 15.14 -9.90 -8.29
C LEU A 112 14.30 -10.47 -7.15
N PHE A 113 14.10 -9.66 -6.10
CA PHE A 113 13.29 -10.00 -4.93
C PHE A 113 12.24 -8.93 -4.70
N ILE A 114 10.99 -9.37 -4.58
CA ILE A 114 9.84 -8.54 -4.16
C ILE A 114 9.66 -8.81 -2.66
N ILE A 115 9.79 -7.77 -1.84
CA ILE A 115 9.76 -7.87 -0.39
C ILE A 115 8.58 -7.03 0.11
N GLU A 116 7.66 -7.70 0.81
CA GLU A 116 6.48 -7.10 1.40
C GLU A 116 6.65 -7.03 2.92
N THR A 117 6.38 -5.88 3.52
CA THR A 117 6.44 -5.66 4.95
C THR A 117 5.06 -5.87 5.57
N LYS A 118 5.00 -6.68 6.64
CA LYS A 118 3.75 -6.89 7.40
C LYS A 118 4.01 -6.65 8.89
N ALA A 119 3.07 -5.96 9.53
CA ALA A 119 3.03 -5.77 10.98
C ALA A 119 2.54 -7.05 11.69
N TRP A 120 3.22 -8.17 11.44
CA TRP A 120 2.88 -9.49 11.96
C TRP A 120 3.17 -9.59 13.46
N GLN A 121 2.27 -10.26 14.20
CA GLN A 121 2.31 -10.34 15.67
C GLN A 121 2.74 -11.72 16.20
N GLY A 122 3.23 -12.60 15.33
CA GLY A 122 3.64 -13.95 15.72
C GLY A 122 2.63 -15.03 15.32
N SER A 123 3.18 -16.16 14.89
CA SER A 123 2.53 -17.44 14.55
C SER A 123 3.56 -18.51 14.12
N TYR A 124 4.84 -18.13 13.99
CA TYR A 124 5.97 -18.97 13.59
C TYR A 124 7.18 -18.63 14.47
N THR A 125 8.02 -19.62 14.74
CA THR A 125 9.30 -19.45 15.44
C THR A 125 10.40 -20.05 14.57
N ALA A 126 11.53 -19.35 14.44
CA ALA A 126 12.72 -19.94 13.83
C ALA A 126 13.22 -21.09 14.72
N GLN A 127 13.66 -22.19 14.10
CA GLN A 127 14.39 -23.27 14.77
C GLN A 127 15.89 -22.99 14.73
#